data_AF-A0A936H2M5-F1
#
_entry.id   AF-A0A936H2M5-F1
#
_cell.length_a   1.000
_cell.length_b   1.000
_cell.length_c   1.000
_cell.angle_alpha   90.00
_cell.angle_beta   90.00
_cell.angle_gamma   90.00
#
_symmetry.space_group_name_H-M   'P 1'
#
loop_
_entity.id
_entity.type
_entity.pdbx_description
1 polymer ?
#
loop_
_entity_poly.entity_id
_entity_poly.type
_entity_poly.pdbx_seq_one_letter_code
_entity_poly.pdbx_strand_id
1 'polypeptide(L)'
;MRTVLLLICMIVFGASDAFGQFLQIELMNGPNLCCGYKDANQACIHIKSAPPLTVAPSTALVYTWYAKHENGLKTWHTTFPMRWVPLPWDGPYEVWVVMQYVDTRTRYAFAAFKSNAVMIQAHNCPTPNSDTGKEVGG
;
A
#
# COMPACT_ATOMS: atom_id res chain seq x y z
N MET A 1 38.37 -17.78 38.37
CA MET A 1 37.76 -16.47 38.04
C MET A 1 37.99 -16.14 36.56
N ARG A 2 37.33 -16.84 35.63
CA ARG A 2 37.54 -16.66 34.18
C ARG A 2 36.25 -16.65 33.34
N THR A 3 35.10 -16.85 33.98
CA THR A 3 33.81 -17.08 33.30
C THR A 3 32.89 -15.86 33.33
N VAL A 4 33.23 -14.80 34.06
CA VAL A 4 32.34 -13.63 34.24
C VAL A 4 32.52 -12.58 33.13
N LEU A 5 33.63 -12.62 32.38
CA LEU A 5 33.93 -11.59 31.38
C LEU A 5 33.26 -11.81 30.00
N LEU A 6 32.74 -13.02 29.73
CA LEU A 6 32.14 -13.35 28.43
C LEU A 6 30.64 -13.03 28.35
N LEU A 7 29.97 -12.81 29.48
CA LEU A 7 28.52 -12.55 29.51
C LEU A 7 28.15 -11.09 29.24
N ILE A 8 29.10 -10.15 29.37
CA ILE A 8 28.83 -8.71 29.20
C ILE A 8 28.86 -8.30 27.71
N CYS A 9 29.60 -9.00 26.85
CA CYS A 9 29.66 -8.68 25.42
C CYS A 9 28.42 -9.12 24.62
N MET A 10 27.62 -10.08 25.10
CA MET A 10 26.42 -10.53 24.37
C MET A 10 25.18 -9.66 24.59
N ILE A 11 25.19 -8.74 25.56
CA ILE A 11 24.00 -7.91 25.87
C ILE A 11 23.95 -6.64 25.01
N VAL A 12 25.04 -6.27 24.31
CA VAL A 12 25.11 -5.02 23.53
C VAL A 12 24.69 -5.19 22.05
N PHE A 13 24.48 -6.43 21.58
CA PHE A 13 24.09 -6.73 20.19
C PHE A 13 22.61 -7.14 20.03
N GLY A 14 21.75 -6.86 21.02
CA GLY A 14 20.38 -7.38 21.06
C GLY A 14 19.29 -6.46 20.50
N ALA A 15 19.58 -5.20 20.18
CA ALA A 15 18.53 -4.23 19.81
C ALA A 15 19.02 -3.19 18.81
N SER A 16 19.62 -3.63 17.69
CA SER A 16 19.45 -2.86 16.47
C SER A 16 18.08 -3.21 15.91
N ASP A 17 17.02 -2.60 16.49
CA ASP A 17 15.80 -2.35 15.76
C ASP A 17 16.20 -1.47 14.58
N ALA A 18 16.63 -2.12 13.51
CA ALA A 18 16.79 -1.50 12.22
C ALA A 18 15.38 -1.08 11.80
N PHE A 19 14.96 0.10 12.24
CA PHE A 19 13.94 0.87 11.57
C PHE A 19 14.49 1.17 10.17
N GLY A 20 14.43 0.16 9.31
CA GLY A 20 14.53 0.37 7.88
C GLY A 20 13.54 1.47 7.56
N GLN A 21 14.02 2.51 6.89
CA GLN A 21 13.15 3.58 6.43
C GLN A 21 12.28 2.97 5.33
N PHE A 22 11.12 2.45 5.71
CA PHE A 22 10.19 1.80 4.80
C PHE A 22 9.18 2.83 4.28
N LEU A 23 8.86 2.72 3.00
CA LEU A 23 7.71 3.40 2.43
C LEU A 23 6.46 2.87 3.17
N GLN A 24 5.62 3.77 3.67
CA GLN A 24 4.39 3.37 4.34
C GLN A 24 3.19 3.78 3.51
N ILE A 25 2.22 2.87 3.39
CA ILE A 25 0.92 3.12 2.80
C ILE A 25 -0.19 2.83 3.80
N GLU A 26 -1.30 3.53 3.61
CA GLU A 26 -2.52 3.34 4.41
C GLU A 26 -3.78 3.42 3.55
N LEU A 27 -4.83 2.75 4.01
CA LEU A 27 -6.16 2.75 3.43
C LEU A 27 -6.96 3.93 3.99
N MET A 28 -7.53 4.75 3.10
CA MET A 28 -8.19 6.00 3.51
C MET A 28 -9.69 5.86 3.72
N ASN A 29 -10.36 4.95 3.00
CA ASN A 29 -11.82 4.84 3.00
C ASN A 29 -12.38 3.72 3.90
N GLY A 30 -11.58 3.25 4.86
CA GLY A 30 -12.00 2.29 5.87
C GLY A 30 -11.89 0.82 5.45
N PRO A 31 -11.97 -0.12 6.41
CA PRO A 31 -11.62 -1.53 6.18
C PRO A 31 -12.71 -2.36 5.47
N ASN A 32 -13.97 -1.91 5.51
CA ASN A 32 -15.11 -2.65 4.97
C ASN A 32 -15.49 -2.11 3.61
N LEU A 33 -15.02 -2.76 2.55
CA LEU A 33 -15.30 -2.37 1.17
C LEU A 33 -16.12 -3.44 0.47
N CYS A 34 -17.05 -2.99 -0.37
CA CYS A 34 -17.84 -3.90 -1.20
C CYS A 34 -17.10 -4.21 -2.49
N CYS A 35 -17.18 -5.47 -2.95
CA CYS A 35 -16.64 -5.84 -4.26
C CYS A 35 -17.54 -5.36 -5.41
N GLY A 36 -16.97 -5.02 -6.57
CA GLY A 36 -17.69 -4.68 -7.80
C GLY A 36 -16.93 -3.70 -8.70
N TYR A 37 -17.57 -3.29 -9.80
CA TYR A 37 -16.95 -2.45 -10.84
C TYR A 37 -17.26 -0.95 -10.73
N LYS A 38 -18.02 -0.53 -9.70
CA LYS A 38 -18.38 0.88 -9.48
C LYS A 38 -17.28 1.61 -8.70
N ASP A 39 -17.26 2.94 -8.78
CA ASP A 39 -16.29 3.77 -8.04
C ASP A 39 -16.40 3.63 -6.52
N ALA A 40 -17.61 3.37 -6.00
CA ALA A 40 -17.83 3.07 -4.59
C ALA A 40 -17.16 1.76 -4.11
N ASN A 41 -16.71 0.92 -5.03
CA ASN A 41 -16.18 -0.43 -4.77
C ASN A 41 -14.65 -0.45 -4.96
N GLN A 42 -14.01 0.70 -4.75
CA GLN A 42 -12.58 0.89 -4.91
C GLN A 42 -11.95 1.27 -3.57
N ALA A 43 -10.75 0.75 -3.31
CA ALA A 43 -9.93 1.13 -2.16
C ALA A 43 -9.08 2.35 -2.49
N CYS A 44 -9.11 3.38 -1.64
CA CYS A 44 -8.25 4.54 -1.78
C CYS A 44 -7.01 4.39 -0.90
N ILE A 45 -5.84 4.29 -1.51
CA ILE A 45 -4.59 4.01 -0.81
C ILE A 45 -3.59 5.11 -1.09
N HIS A 46 -2.98 5.62 -0.03
CA HIS A 46 -2.06 6.76 -0.07
C HIS A 46 -0.70 6.38 0.49
N ILE A 47 0.36 7.04 0.00
CA ILE A 47 1.64 7.06 0.71
C ILE A 47 1.49 7.89 1.98
N LYS A 48 1.66 7.26 3.14
CA LYS A 48 1.67 7.88 4.47
C LYS A 48 3.02 8.53 4.77
N SER A 49 4.10 7.80 4.51
CA SER A 49 5.46 8.28 4.71
C SER A 49 6.41 7.68 3.68
N ALA A 50 7.38 8.46 3.25
CA ALA A 50 8.42 8.01 2.33
C ALA A 50 9.80 8.23 2.97
N PRO A 51 10.82 7.43 2.61
CA PRO A 51 12.18 7.62 3.08
C PRO A 51 12.70 9.04 2.74
N PRO A 52 13.33 9.74 3.70
CA PRO A 52 13.90 11.06 3.45
C PRO A 52 15.15 10.93 2.56
N LEU A 53 14.97 11.09 1.26
CA LEU A 53 16.04 11.06 0.27
C LEU A 53 16.19 12.44 -0.37
N THR A 54 17.38 13.03 -0.24
CA THR A 54 17.73 14.24 -0.99
C THR A 54 17.88 13.86 -2.46
N VAL A 55 16.98 14.36 -3.30
CA VAL A 55 16.97 14.07 -4.73
C VAL A 55 17.67 15.16 -5.53
N ALA A 56 18.40 14.75 -6.57
CA ALA A 56 18.91 15.69 -7.57
C ALA A 56 17.74 16.26 -8.40
N PRO A 57 17.85 17.47 -8.96
CA PRO A 57 16.78 18.08 -9.77
C PRO A 57 16.34 17.24 -10.98
N SER A 58 17.22 16.38 -11.50
CA SER A 58 16.95 15.46 -12.61
C SER A 58 16.29 14.15 -12.17
N THR A 59 15.50 14.15 -11.10
CA THR A 59 14.88 12.95 -10.55
C THR A 59 13.37 12.99 -10.71
N ALA A 60 12.79 11.93 -11.26
CA ALA A 60 11.36 11.69 -11.25
C ALA A 60 11.02 10.59 -10.25
N LEU A 61 9.84 10.72 -9.62
CA LEU A 61 9.25 9.67 -8.79
C LEU A 61 8.24 8.88 -9.61
N VAL A 62 8.41 7.56 -9.60
CA VAL A 62 7.48 6.62 -10.22
C VAL A 62 7.01 5.64 -9.16
N TYR A 63 5.69 5.46 -9.08
CA TYR A 63 5.03 4.52 -8.20
C TYR A 63 4.48 3.37 -9.04
N THR A 64 4.93 2.16 -8.73
CA THR A 64 4.34 0.95 -9.27
C THR A 64 3.45 0.32 -8.21
N TRP A 65 2.15 0.39 -8.41
CA TRP A 65 1.13 -0.17 -7.53
C TRP A 65 0.81 -1.59 -7.93
N TYR A 66 0.61 -2.46 -6.94
CA TYR A 66 0.30 -3.86 -7.10
C TYR A 66 -0.92 -4.21 -6.25
N ALA A 67 -1.87 -4.91 -6.83
CA ALA A 67 -3.00 -5.50 -6.10
C ALA A 67 -3.09 -6.97 -6.46
N LYS A 68 -2.87 -7.84 -5.48
CA LYS A 68 -2.92 -9.29 -5.62
C LYS A 68 -4.20 -9.81 -4.99
N HIS A 69 -4.90 -10.64 -5.74
CA HIS A 69 -6.07 -11.43 -5.34
C HIS A 69 -5.87 -12.86 -5.84
N GLU A 70 -6.69 -13.81 -5.37
CA GLU A 70 -6.66 -15.19 -5.89
C GLU A 70 -6.90 -15.25 -7.41
N ASN A 71 -7.71 -14.34 -7.95
CA ASN A 71 -8.02 -14.26 -9.38
C ASN A 71 -6.93 -13.54 -10.21
N GLY A 72 -5.86 -13.06 -9.57
CA GLY A 72 -4.66 -12.59 -10.26
C GLY A 72 -4.02 -11.35 -9.65
N LEU A 73 -2.97 -10.89 -10.34
CA LEU A 73 -2.21 -9.69 -10.00
C LEU A 73 -2.56 -8.57 -10.98
N LYS A 74 -2.87 -7.40 -10.44
CA LYS A 74 -2.99 -6.16 -11.22
C LYS A 74 -1.85 -5.21 -10.86
N THR A 75 -1.32 -4.55 -11.88
CA THR A 75 -0.17 -3.65 -11.76
C THR A 75 -0.43 -2.35 -12.48
N TRP A 76 0.06 -1.25 -11.93
CA TRP A 76 -0.07 0.05 -12.55
C TRP A 76 1.11 0.96 -12.24
N HIS A 77 1.55 1.69 -13.26
CA HIS A 77 2.65 2.65 -13.15
C HIS A 77 2.07 4.08 -13.19
N THR A 78 2.46 4.90 -12.23
CA THR A 78 1.95 6.27 -12.09
C THR A 78 3.00 7.16 -11.43
N THR A 79 2.88 8.48 -11.58
CA THR A 79 3.66 9.47 -10.84
C THR A 79 2.92 9.99 -9.60
N PHE A 80 1.69 9.53 -9.37
CA PHE A 80 0.87 9.96 -8.25
C PHE A 80 1.09 9.10 -6.99
N PRO A 81 1.24 9.71 -5.80
CA PRO A 81 1.47 9.02 -4.52
C PRO A 81 0.17 8.46 -3.90
N MET A 82 -0.85 8.23 -4.74
CA MET A 82 -2.18 7.79 -4.36
C MET A 82 -2.74 6.93 -5.47
N ARG A 83 -3.57 5.95 -5.10
CA ARG A 83 -4.32 5.16 -6.07
C ARG A 83 -5.68 4.71 -5.54
N TRP A 84 -6.67 4.78 -6.43
CA TRP A 84 -7.90 4.01 -6.32
C TRP A 84 -7.70 2.62 -6.94
N VAL A 85 -7.88 1.59 -6.12
CA VAL A 85 -7.69 0.19 -6.50
C VAL A 85 -9.06 -0.48 -6.64
N PRO A 86 -9.45 -0.91 -7.85
CA PRO A 86 -10.70 -1.63 -8.06
C PRO A 86 -10.70 -2.99 -7.35
N LEU A 87 -11.83 -3.32 -6.72
CA LEU A 87 -12.04 -4.59 -6.01
C LEU A 87 -13.18 -5.39 -6.68
N PRO A 88 -13.00 -5.93 -7.89
CA PRO A 88 -14.10 -6.53 -8.65
C PRO A 88 -14.61 -7.87 -8.08
N TRP A 89 -13.83 -8.57 -7.25
CA TRP A 89 -14.17 -9.89 -6.71
C TRP A 89 -14.26 -9.84 -5.18
N ASP A 90 -15.03 -10.77 -4.62
CA ASP A 90 -15.08 -11.02 -3.19
C ASP A 90 -13.75 -11.62 -2.71
N GLY A 91 -13.37 -11.35 -1.46
CA GLY A 91 -12.19 -11.94 -0.84
C GLY A 91 -11.07 -10.94 -0.51
N PRO A 92 -9.92 -11.46 -0.03
CA PRO A 92 -8.82 -10.65 0.42
C PRO A 92 -7.95 -10.16 -0.74
N TYR A 93 -7.58 -8.88 -0.69
CA TYR A 93 -6.61 -8.25 -1.56
C TYR A 93 -5.37 -7.86 -0.75
N GLU A 94 -4.20 -8.22 -1.26
CA GLU A 94 -2.92 -7.72 -0.77
C GLU A 94 -2.47 -6.59 -1.71
N VAL A 95 -2.36 -5.38 -1.17
CA VAL A 95 -1.98 -4.20 -1.96
C VAL A 95 -0.67 -3.61 -1.44
N TRP A 96 0.27 -3.36 -2.35
CA TRP A 96 1.53 -2.69 -2.04
C TRP A 96 2.00 -1.82 -3.19
N VAL A 97 2.98 -0.96 -2.93
CA VAL A 97 3.57 -0.08 -3.93
C VAL A 97 5.09 -0.12 -3.84
N VAL A 98 5.74 0.02 -5.00
CA VAL A 98 7.18 0.26 -5.09
C VAL A 98 7.37 1.67 -5.62
N MET A 99 7.96 2.54 -4.79
CA MET A 99 8.38 3.88 -5.19
C MET A 99 9.80 3.80 -5.74
N GLN A 100 10.02 4.35 -6.93
CA GLN A 100 11.30 4.36 -7.63
C GLN A 100 11.72 5.80 -7.91
N TYR A 101 12.99 6.09 -7.63
CA TYR A 101 13.64 7.32 -8.07
C TYR A 101 14.34 7.04 -9.40
N VAL A 102 13.92 7.76 -10.43
CA VAL A 102 14.37 7.57 -11.81
C VAL A 102 15.11 8.81 -12.28
N ASP A 103 16.34 8.65 -12.79
CA ASP A 103 17.04 9.76 -13.45
C ASP A 103 16.32 10.08 -14.77
N THR A 104 15.89 11.33 -14.95
CA THR A 104 15.09 11.74 -16.11
C THR A 104 15.86 11.74 -17.42
N ARG A 105 17.19 11.78 -17.38
CA ARG A 105 18.08 11.76 -18.54
C ARG A 105 18.34 10.32 -18.98
N THR A 106 18.67 9.43 -18.04
CA THR A 106 19.06 8.05 -18.35
C THR A 106 17.88 7.08 -18.33
N ARG A 107 16.76 7.47 -17.72
CA ARG A 107 15.56 6.65 -17.48
C ARG A 107 15.78 5.42 -16.60
N TYR A 108 16.95 5.30 -15.96
CA TYR A 108 17.23 4.23 -15.02
C TYR A 108 16.77 4.59 -13.61
N ALA A 109 16.16 3.62 -12.93
CA ALA A 109 15.89 3.70 -11.50
C ALA A 109 17.20 3.51 -10.74
N PHE A 110 17.54 4.46 -9.86
CA PHE A 110 18.76 4.38 -9.04
C PHE A 110 18.47 4.07 -7.57
N ALA A 111 17.21 4.19 -7.14
CA ALA A 111 16.75 3.76 -5.83
C ALA A 111 15.29 3.29 -5.89
N ALA A 112 14.94 2.29 -5.10
CA ALA A 112 13.59 1.74 -5.03
C ALA A 112 13.23 1.32 -3.62
N PHE A 113 12.00 1.64 -3.19
CA PHE A 113 11.49 1.34 -1.86
C PHE A 113 10.14 0.67 -1.98
N LYS A 114 10.06 -0.58 -1.53
CA LYS A 114 8.80 -1.29 -1.39
C LYS A 114 8.10 -0.84 -0.11
N SER A 115 6.78 -0.69 -0.18
CA SER A 115 5.96 -0.36 0.98
C SER A 115 5.66 -1.57 1.86
N ASN A 116 5.07 -1.33 3.04
CA ASN A 116 4.24 -2.34 3.69
C ASN A 116 3.10 -2.77 2.75
N ALA A 117 2.56 -3.96 3.00
CA ALA A 117 1.32 -4.40 2.36
C ALA A 117 0.12 -3.95 3.20
N VAL A 118 -0.95 -3.53 2.52
CA VAL A 118 -2.27 -3.30 3.10
C VAL A 118 -3.16 -4.47 2.68
N MET A 119 -3.75 -5.13 3.67
CA MET A 119 -4.74 -6.18 3.46
C MET A 119 -6.13 -5.55 3.44
N ILE A 120 -6.89 -5.84 2.39
CA ILE A 120 -8.23 -5.30 2.20
C ILE A 120 -9.17 -6.47 2.01
N GLN A 121 -10.20 -6.56 2.84
CA GLN A 121 -11.24 -7.55 2.65
C GLN A 121 -12.36 -6.92 1.83
N ALA A 122 -12.55 -7.40 0.60
CA ALA A 122 -13.71 -7.04 -0.21
C ALA A 122 -14.84 -8.02 0.09
N HIS A 123 -16.06 -7.49 0.24
CA HIS A 123 -17.26 -8.27 0.54
C HIS A 123 -18.30 -8.16 -0.56
N ASN A 124 -18.98 -9.26 -0.85
CA ASN A 124 -20.20 -9.24 -1.65
C ASN A 124 -21.34 -8.60 -0.85
N CYS A 125 -21.48 -7.28 -0.99
CA CYS A 125 -22.52 -6.52 -0.29
C CYS A 125 -23.87 -6.65 -1.00
N PRO A 126 -24.99 -6.63 -0.25
CA PRO A 126 -26.31 -6.48 -0.85
C PRO A 126 -26.34 -5.21 -1.69
N THR A 127 -26.75 -5.30 -2.95
CA THR A 127 -27.09 -4.11 -3.72
C THR A 127 -28.18 -3.37 -2.97
N PRO A 128 -28.08 -2.05 -2.74
CA PRO A 128 -29.21 -1.29 -2.21
C PRO A 128 -30.37 -1.52 -3.18
N ASN A 129 -31.42 -2.21 -2.73
CA ASN A 129 -32.65 -2.34 -3.49
C ASN A 129 -33.12 -0.92 -3.79
N SER A 130 -33.26 -0.58 -5.07
CA SER A 130 -33.90 0.66 -5.50
C SER A 130 -35.42 0.69 -5.22
N ASP A 131 -35.93 -0.29 -4.47
CA ASP A 131 -37.34 -0.51 -4.22
C ASP A 131 -37.65 -0.47 -2.71
N THR A 132 -37.57 0.72 -2.12
CA THR A 132 -38.36 1.05 -0.93
C THR A 132 -38.70 2.53 -0.96
N GLY A 133 -39.99 2.84 -1.20
CA GLY A 133 -40.61 4.06 -0.69
C GLY A 133 -41.01 5.13 -1.70
N LYS A 134 -41.70 4.76 -2.79
CA LYS A 134 -42.73 5.66 -3.34
C LYS A 134 -43.89 5.66 -2.34
N GLU A 135 -43.85 6.51 -1.30
CA GLU A 135 -45.08 6.87 -0.59
C GLU A 135 -45.81 7.91 -1.43
N VAL A 136 -46.80 7.40 -2.15
CA VAL A 136 -47.88 8.15 -2.78
C VAL A 136 -48.97 8.33 -1.72
N GLY A 137 -49.36 9.58 -1.47
CA GLY A 137 -50.75 9.93 -1.14
C GLY A 137 -51.16 9.89 0.33
N GLY A 138 -51.59 11.07 0.79
CA GLY A 138 -52.31 11.32 2.04
C GLY A 138 -52.52 12.81 2.19
#